data_AF-A0A3E4Z792-F1
#
_entry.id   AF-A0A3E4Z792-F1
#
_cell.length_a   1.000
_cell.length_b   1.000
_cell.length_c   1.000
_cell.angle_alpha   90.00
_cell.angle_beta   90.00
_cell.angle_gamma   90.00
#
_symmetry.space_group_name_H-M   'P 1'
#
loop_
_entity.id
_entity.type
_entity.pdbx_description
1 polymer ?
#
loop_
_entity_poly.entity_id
_entity_poly.type
_entity_poly.pdbx_seq_one_letter_code
_entity_poly.pdbx_strand_id
1 'polypeptide(L)'
;MTANDYSIEKCVSEYLKPLEEKGAIYRIRIYPNLNRIRFQLKELIKGLPIKAEINKKDNSNTIKFTLFFSAISYQVSYDELKNILYFITDAKERLEGEMKWVKQYDEKSYRVVLEEGNEYITKYLKPLKEKGLIKDVHEDCERDIWFTLVENINGKEISAHLKPGKNEDCVFFYPTTGFCKYRPLYRAGLLNPKNDPHYTETIEQYILQGIKYIKEQFIK
;
A
#
# COMPACT_ATOMS: atom_id res chain seq x y z
N MET A 1 -13.97 -31.44 15.63
CA MET A 1 -13.87 -30.09 15.04
C MET A 1 -12.43 -29.86 14.64
N THR A 2 -12.11 -29.96 13.35
CA THR A 2 -10.77 -29.69 12.82
C THR A 2 -10.52 -28.19 12.87
N ALA A 3 -9.44 -27.78 13.55
CA ALA A 3 -8.98 -26.40 13.54
C ALA A 3 -8.70 -25.98 12.08
N ASN A 4 -9.22 -24.83 11.66
CA ASN A 4 -9.00 -24.33 10.32
C ASN A 4 -7.53 -23.86 10.24
N ASP A 5 -6.67 -24.60 9.50
CA ASP A 5 -5.23 -24.37 9.29
C ASP A 5 -4.93 -23.10 8.47
N TYR A 6 -5.69 -22.02 8.68
CA TYR A 6 -5.37 -20.74 8.09
C TYR A 6 -4.11 -20.18 8.77
N SER A 7 -3.03 -20.14 8.00
CA SER A 7 -1.90 -19.25 8.24
C SER A 7 -1.72 -18.33 7.05
N ILE A 8 -1.20 -17.13 7.30
CA ILE A 8 -0.86 -16.17 6.25
C ILE A 8 0.15 -16.77 5.29
N GLU A 9 1.11 -17.53 5.81
CA GLU A 9 2.16 -18.21 5.07
C GLU A 9 1.57 -19.21 4.09
N LYS A 10 0.60 -20.02 4.53
CA LYS A 10 -0.13 -20.97 3.68
C LYS A 10 -0.96 -20.25 2.63
N CYS A 11 -1.67 -19.18 3.01
CA CYS A 11 -2.43 -18.35 2.09
C CYS A 11 -1.55 -17.81 0.94
N VAL A 12 -0.38 -17.28 1.29
CA VAL A 12 0.55 -16.69 0.33
C VAL A 12 1.19 -17.76 -0.55
N SER A 13 1.73 -18.82 0.06
CA SER A 13 2.49 -19.84 -0.68
C SER A 13 1.62 -20.75 -1.55
N GLU A 14 0.47 -21.21 -1.06
CA GLU A 14 -0.38 -22.18 -1.78
C GLU A 14 -1.33 -21.51 -2.78
N TYR A 15 -1.78 -20.28 -2.51
CA TYR A 15 -2.84 -19.65 -3.31
C TYR A 15 -2.37 -18.40 -4.05
N LEU A 16 -1.68 -17.47 -3.40
CA LEU A 16 -1.34 -16.19 -4.04
C LEU A 16 -0.09 -16.26 -4.92
N LYS A 17 0.97 -16.95 -4.49
CA LYS A 17 2.20 -17.09 -5.28
C LYS A 17 1.97 -17.75 -6.64
N PRO A 18 1.20 -18.85 -6.73
CA PRO A 18 0.83 -19.42 -8.03
C PRO A 18 0.05 -18.46 -8.94
N LEU A 19 -0.76 -17.56 -8.37
CA LEU A 19 -1.48 -16.54 -9.14
C LEU A 19 -0.56 -15.41 -9.60
N GLU A 20 0.43 -15.04 -8.79
CA GLU A 20 1.46 -14.06 -9.15
C GLU A 20 2.34 -14.59 -10.29
N GLU A 21 2.77 -15.85 -10.22
CA GLU A 21 3.54 -16.53 -11.27
C GLU A 21 2.78 -16.65 -12.59
N LYS A 22 1.47 -16.91 -12.53
CA LYS A 22 0.57 -16.88 -13.70
C LYS A 22 0.28 -15.48 -14.21
N GLY A 23 0.76 -14.44 -13.53
CA GLY A 23 0.54 -13.04 -13.88
C GLY A 23 -0.90 -12.59 -13.70
N ALA A 24 -1.71 -13.25 -12.88
CA ALA A 24 -3.07 -12.82 -12.57
C ALA A 24 -3.08 -11.69 -11.53
N ILE A 25 -2.12 -11.72 -10.60
CA ILE A 25 -1.97 -10.75 -9.53
C ILE A 25 -0.54 -10.26 -9.41
N TYR A 26 -0.32 -9.16 -8.68
CA TYR A 26 1.00 -8.62 -8.40
C TYR A 26 0.99 -7.81 -7.09
N ARG A 27 2.19 -7.41 -6.63
CA ARG A 27 2.38 -6.57 -5.44
C ARG A 27 1.75 -7.17 -4.17
N ILE A 28 1.96 -8.47 -3.93
CA ILE A 28 1.51 -9.12 -2.69
C ILE A 28 2.24 -8.48 -1.49
N ARG A 29 1.47 -8.02 -0.51
CA ARG A 29 1.95 -7.45 0.75
C ARG A 29 1.31 -8.15 1.93
N ILE A 30 2.14 -8.45 2.90
CA ILE A 30 1.74 -9.17 4.10
C ILE A 30 1.83 -8.19 5.27
N TYR A 31 0.76 -8.10 6.05
CA TYR A 31 0.70 -7.37 7.31
C TYR A 31 0.41 -8.39 8.42
N PRO A 32 1.43 -9.10 8.94
CA PRO A 32 1.25 -10.21 9.88
C PRO A 32 0.50 -9.79 11.14
N ASN A 33 0.87 -8.62 11.71
CA ASN A 33 0.25 -8.05 12.90
C ASN A 33 -1.24 -7.71 12.72
N LEU A 34 -1.72 -7.63 11.48
CA LEU A 34 -3.10 -7.31 11.14
C LEU A 34 -3.86 -8.51 10.55
N ASN A 35 -3.23 -9.70 10.51
CA ASN A 35 -3.76 -10.88 9.83
C ASN A 35 -4.30 -10.58 8.42
N ARG A 36 -3.55 -9.75 7.69
CA ARG A 36 -4.01 -9.11 6.47
C ARG A 36 -3.00 -9.27 5.35
N ILE A 37 -3.50 -9.60 4.16
CA ILE A 37 -2.73 -9.64 2.93
C ILE A 37 -3.38 -8.68 1.94
N ARG A 38 -2.59 -7.88 1.24
CA ARG A 38 -3.06 -7.03 0.14
C ARG A 38 -2.36 -7.41 -1.14
N PHE A 39 -3.05 -7.35 -2.26
CA PHE A 39 -2.46 -7.54 -3.58
C PHE A 39 -3.26 -6.77 -4.63
N GLN A 40 -2.76 -6.73 -5.86
CA GLN A 40 -3.43 -6.07 -6.98
C GLN A 40 -3.71 -7.09 -8.07
N LEU A 41 -4.88 -6.98 -8.71
CA LEU A 41 -5.18 -7.75 -9.91
C LEU A 41 -4.46 -7.09 -11.09
N LYS A 42 -3.83 -7.90 -11.96
CA LYS A 42 -3.15 -7.37 -13.16
C LYS A 42 -4.15 -6.82 -14.17
N GLU A 43 -5.34 -7.40 -14.21
CA GLU A 43 -6.43 -6.91 -15.03
C GLU A 43 -7.02 -5.62 -14.46
N LEU A 44 -7.43 -4.74 -15.37
CA LEU A 44 -7.99 -3.43 -15.04
C LEU A 44 -9.47 -3.42 -15.41
N ILE A 45 -10.32 -2.88 -14.53
CA ILE A 45 -11.69 -2.51 -14.92
C ILE A 45 -11.65 -1.05 -15.36
N LYS A 46 -12.12 -0.76 -16.58
CA LYS A 46 -12.19 0.61 -17.12
C LYS A 46 -10.86 1.39 -17.01
N GLY A 47 -9.73 0.71 -17.18
CA GLY A 47 -8.38 1.29 -17.13
C GLY A 47 -7.86 1.60 -15.72
N LEU A 48 -8.58 1.18 -14.67
CA LEU A 48 -8.24 1.41 -13.27
C LEU A 48 -7.91 0.10 -12.54
N PRO A 49 -6.99 0.15 -11.56
CA PRO A 49 -6.50 -1.02 -10.83
C PRO A 49 -7.58 -1.54 -9.89
N ILE A 50 -7.58 -2.85 -9.69
CA ILE A 50 -8.40 -3.49 -8.66
C ILE A 50 -7.47 -3.96 -7.57
N LYS A 51 -7.75 -3.55 -6.34
CA LYS A 51 -6.99 -3.98 -5.17
C LYS A 51 -7.77 -5.04 -4.46
N ALA A 52 -7.08 -6.03 -3.95
CA ALA A 52 -7.66 -7.08 -3.16
C ALA A 52 -7.06 -7.06 -1.76
N GLU A 53 -7.89 -7.28 -0.76
CA GLU A 53 -7.48 -7.50 0.61
C GLU A 53 -8.07 -8.82 1.10
N ILE A 54 -7.23 -9.67 1.66
CA ILE A 54 -7.63 -10.82 2.46
C ILE A 54 -7.38 -10.44 3.91
N ASN A 55 -8.39 -10.53 4.75
CA ASN A 55 -8.25 -10.30 6.17
C ASN A 55 -9.01 -11.35 6.98
N LYS A 56 -8.35 -11.90 7.99
CA LYS A 56 -9.01 -12.73 9.00
C LYS A 56 -9.16 -11.90 10.27
N LYS A 57 -10.40 -11.55 10.61
CA LYS A 57 -10.69 -10.78 11.82
C LYS A 57 -10.82 -11.76 12.99
N ASP A 58 -9.86 -11.71 13.92
CA ASP A 58 -9.84 -12.45 15.20
C ASP A 58 -10.06 -13.97 15.06
N ASN A 59 -10.31 -14.68 16.17
CA ASN A 59 -10.55 -16.12 16.28
C ASN A 59 -11.75 -16.66 15.46
N SER A 60 -12.28 -15.88 14.50
CA SER A 60 -13.28 -16.36 13.57
C SER A 60 -12.66 -17.33 12.57
N ASN A 61 -13.43 -18.34 12.16
CA ASN A 61 -13.03 -19.24 11.08
C ASN A 61 -13.23 -18.62 9.69
N THR A 62 -13.74 -17.39 9.63
CA THR A 62 -14.17 -16.73 8.40
C THR A 62 -13.09 -15.79 7.88
N ILE A 63 -12.72 -15.98 6.63
CA ILE A 63 -11.77 -15.18 5.89
C ILE A 63 -12.57 -14.18 5.05
N LYS A 64 -12.25 -12.91 5.19
CA LYS A 64 -12.87 -11.84 4.42
C LYS A 64 -11.99 -11.51 3.23
N PHE A 65 -12.64 -11.37 2.08
CA PHE A 65 -12.02 -10.95 0.84
C PHE A 65 -12.72 -9.69 0.34
N THR A 66 -11.95 -8.64 0.12
CA THR A 66 -12.47 -7.34 -0.30
C THR A 66 -11.75 -6.90 -1.56
N LEU A 67 -12.51 -6.64 -2.63
CA LEU A 67 -12.02 -5.94 -3.81
C LEU A 67 -12.34 -4.44 -3.68
N PHE A 68 -11.36 -3.61 -3.96
CA PHE A 68 -11.48 -2.16 -3.99
C PHE A 68 -11.26 -1.66 -5.42
N PHE A 69 -12.23 -0.89 -5.89
CA PHE A 69 -12.18 -0.12 -7.12
C PHE A 69 -12.39 1.37 -6.77
N SER A 70 -11.33 2.17 -6.76
CA SER A 70 -11.42 3.57 -6.33
C SER A 70 -12.11 3.68 -4.95
N ALA A 71 -13.22 4.43 -4.85
CA ALA A 71 -14.04 4.58 -3.64
C ALA A 71 -15.08 3.47 -3.43
N ILE A 72 -15.24 2.54 -4.38
CA ILE A 72 -16.19 1.43 -4.29
C ILE A 72 -15.45 0.19 -3.77
N SER A 73 -16.04 -0.51 -2.81
CA SER A 73 -15.51 -1.79 -2.32
C SER A 73 -16.58 -2.87 -2.36
N TYR A 74 -16.23 -4.03 -2.88
CA TYR A 74 -17.04 -5.23 -2.83
C TYR A 74 -16.41 -6.22 -1.86
N GLN A 75 -17.17 -6.67 -0.85
CA GLN A 75 -16.68 -7.56 0.19
C GLN A 75 -17.49 -8.85 0.23
N VAL A 76 -16.78 -9.96 0.34
CA VAL A 76 -17.32 -11.31 0.51
C VAL A 76 -16.61 -12.01 1.67
N SER A 77 -17.33 -12.90 2.36
CA SER A 77 -16.85 -13.63 3.54
C SER A 77 -16.98 -15.13 3.29
N TYR A 78 -15.93 -15.89 3.60
CA TYR A 78 -15.88 -17.32 3.30
C TYR A 78 -15.21 -18.13 4.42
N ASP A 79 -15.53 -19.40 4.48
CA ASP A 79 -14.95 -20.34 5.44
C ASP A 79 -13.64 -20.99 4.92
N GLU A 80 -13.40 -20.95 3.60
CA GLU A 80 -12.23 -21.58 2.95
C GLU A 80 -11.67 -20.75 1.77
N LEU A 81 -10.34 -20.72 1.62
CA LEU A 81 -9.61 -19.95 0.60
C LEU A 81 -9.46 -20.62 -0.77
N LYS A 82 -9.79 -21.91 -0.89
CA LYS A 82 -9.47 -22.74 -2.06
C LYS A 82 -10.02 -22.23 -3.41
N ASN A 83 -11.00 -21.33 -3.37
CA ASN A 83 -11.70 -20.81 -4.54
C ASN A 83 -11.38 -19.33 -4.85
N ILE A 84 -10.23 -18.82 -4.40
CA ILE A 84 -9.85 -17.40 -4.56
C ILE A 84 -9.98 -16.86 -6.00
N LEU A 85 -9.68 -17.67 -7.02
CA LEU A 85 -9.80 -17.25 -8.41
C LEU A 85 -11.27 -17.05 -8.82
N TYR A 86 -12.15 -17.97 -8.44
CA TYR A 86 -13.58 -17.83 -8.66
C TYR A 86 -14.13 -16.58 -7.98
N PHE A 87 -13.65 -16.28 -6.75
CA PHE A 87 -14.07 -15.07 -6.03
C PHE A 87 -13.60 -13.79 -6.73
N ILE A 88 -12.37 -13.78 -7.23
CA ILE A 88 -11.85 -12.66 -8.02
C ILE A 88 -12.74 -12.46 -9.25
N THR A 89 -13.12 -13.54 -9.96
CA THR A 89 -13.99 -13.47 -11.14
C THR A 89 -15.40 -12.98 -10.83
N ASP A 90 -16.11 -13.59 -9.87
CA ASP A 90 -17.49 -13.18 -9.51
C ASP A 90 -17.56 -11.74 -8.99
N ALA A 91 -16.62 -11.35 -8.11
CA ALA A 91 -16.57 -10.00 -7.57
C ALA A 91 -16.24 -8.96 -8.67
N LYS A 92 -15.40 -9.32 -9.64
CA LYS A 92 -15.11 -8.49 -10.80
C LYS A 92 -16.35 -8.29 -11.67
N GLU A 93 -17.06 -9.35 -12.05
CA GLU A 93 -18.27 -9.27 -12.87
C GLU A 93 -19.34 -8.38 -12.21
N ARG A 94 -19.50 -8.49 -10.88
CA ARG A 94 -20.40 -7.63 -10.11
C ARG A 94 -19.96 -6.17 -10.12
N LEU A 95 -18.68 -5.90 -9.86
CA LEU A 95 -18.12 -4.55 -9.91
C LEU A 95 -18.31 -3.93 -11.31
N GLU A 96 -18.06 -4.67 -12.38
CA GLU A 96 -18.31 -4.22 -13.75
C GLU A 96 -19.79 -3.88 -14.00
N GLY A 97 -20.70 -4.71 -13.48
CA GLY A 97 -22.13 -4.50 -13.56
C GLY A 97 -22.61 -3.24 -12.82
N GLU A 98 -22.07 -2.96 -11.63
CA GLU A 98 -22.38 -1.77 -10.84
C GLU A 98 -21.77 -0.50 -11.43
N MET A 99 -20.64 -0.63 -12.10
CA MET A 99 -19.87 0.49 -12.62
C MET A 99 -20.31 0.98 -14.00
N LYS A 100 -21.47 0.58 -14.51
CA LYS A 100 -21.99 1.01 -15.84
C LYS A 100 -21.88 2.53 -16.08
N TRP A 101 -22.03 3.33 -15.02
CA TRP A 101 -22.00 4.80 -15.06
C TRP A 101 -20.59 5.45 -14.97
N VAL A 102 -19.56 4.70 -14.63
CA VAL A 102 -18.18 5.23 -14.48
C VAL A 102 -17.55 5.43 -15.86
N LYS A 103 -16.95 6.59 -16.14
CA LYS A 103 -16.23 6.83 -17.40
C LYS A 103 -15.02 5.90 -17.51
N GLN A 104 -14.76 5.39 -18.72
CA GLN A 104 -13.55 4.62 -19.00
C GLN A 104 -12.32 5.53 -18.89
N TYR A 105 -11.34 5.13 -18.09
CA TYR A 105 -10.03 5.77 -18.07
C TYR A 105 -9.15 5.14 -19.14
N ASP A 106 -8.32 5.97 -19.77
CA ASP A 106 -7.30 5.50 -20.69
C ASP A 106 -6.23 4.71 -19.91
N GLU A 107 -6.07 3.44 -20.27
CA GLU A 107 -5.12 2.52 -19.64
C GLU A 107 -3.68 3.05 -19.69
N LYS A 108 -3.30 3.79 -20.74
CA LYS A 108 -1.97 4.40 -20.86
C LYS A 108 -1.74 5.45 -19.77
N SER A 109 -2.74 6.27 -19.50
CA SER A 109 -2.68 7.31 -18.46
C SER A 109 -2.49 6.73 -17.06
N TYR A 110 -2.94 5.49 -16.80
CA TYR A 110 -2.73 4.82 -15.52
C TYR A 110 -1.41 4.05 -15.44
N ARG A 111 -0.94 3.42 -16.54
CA ARG A 111 0.38 2.77 -16.56
C ARG A 111 1.52 3.76 -16.30
N VAL A 112 1.44 4.97 -16.86
CA VAL A 112 2.39 6.06 -16.57
C VAL A 112 2.43 6.38 -15.07
N VAL A 113 1.29 6.34 -14.38
CA VAL A 113 1.21 6.61 -12.93
C VAL A 113 1.90 5.51 -12.11
N LEU A 114 1.77 4.24 -12.52
CA LEU A 114 2.47 3.12 -11.88
C LEU A 114 3.98 3.17 -12.14
N GLU A 115 4.38 3.57 -13.34
CA GLU A 115 5.79 3.74 -13.71
C GLU A 115 6.44 4.91 -12.95
N GLU A 116 5.74 6.05 -12.82
CA GLU A 116 6.18 7.20 -12.02
C GLU A 116 6.35 6.84 -10.54
N GLY A 117 5.37 6.16 -9.91
CA GLY A 117 5.49 5.71 -8.51
C GLY A 117 6.67 4.74 -8.29
N ASN A 118 6.96 3.91 -9.29
CA ASN A 118 8.10 3.00 -9.27
C ASN A 118 9.44 3.75 -9.43
N GLU A 119 9.50 4.83 -10.22
CA GLU A 119 10.68 5.69 -10.31
C GLU A 119 11.02 6.31 -8.95
N TYR A 120 10.03 6.85 -8.23
CA TYR A 120 10.28 7.42 -6.90
C TYR A 120 10.89 6.42 -5.90
N ILE A 121 10.35 5.19 -5.88
CA ILE A 121 10.87 4.13 -5.00
C ILE A 121 12.29 3.75 -5.41
N THR A 122 12.51 3.52 -6.71
CA THR A 122 13.78 2.96 -7.21
C THR A 122 14.91 3.98 -7.27
N LYS A 123 14.61 5.25 -7.55
CA LYS A 123 15.60 6.32 -7.75
C LYS A 123 15.86 7.13 -6.49
N TYR A 124 14.79 7.52 -5.77
CA TYR A 124 14.93 8.48 -4.67
C TYR A 124 14.90 7.82 -3.29
N LEU A 125 14.05 6.80 -3.07
CA LEU A 125 13.94 6.17 -1.76
C LEU A 125 14.90 4.98 -1.55
N LYS A 126 15.30 4.30 -2.63
CA LYS A 126 16.25 3.18 -2.56
C LYS A 126 17.58 3.58 -1.89
N PRO A 127 18.24 4.72 -2.24
CA PRO A 127 19.46 5.13 -1.55
C PRO A 127 19.26 5.34 -0.04
N LEU A 128 18.11 5.89 0.36
CA LEU A 128 17.79 6.13 1.78
C LEU A 128 17.57 4.81 2.55
N LYS A 129 16.99 3.81 1.88
CA LYS A 129 16.84 2.45 2.42
C LYS A 129 18.21 1.78 2.59
N GLU A 130 19.09 1.92 1.61
CA GLU A 130 20.46 1.37 1.65
C GLU A 130 21.33 2.02 2.72
N LYS A 131 21.13 3.33 2.98
CA LYS A 131 21.73 4.06 4.12
C LYS A 131 21.19 3.62 5.49
N GLY A 132 20.13 2.81 5.53
CA GLY A 132 19.48 2.38 6.78
C GLY A 132 18.67 3.47 7.47
N LEU A 133 18.24 4.51 6.75
CA LEU A 133 17.39 5.56 7.30
C LEU A 133 15.91 5.13 7.33
N ILE A 134 15.48 4.40 6.29
CA ILE A 134 14.11 3.94 6.11
C ILE A 134 14.05 2.44 5.77
N LYS A 135 12.91 1.81 6.04
CA LYS A 135 12.58 0.41 5.74
C LYS A 135 11.14 0.32 5.20
N ASP A 136 10.77 -0.86 4.74
CA ASP A 136 9.39 -1.19 4.34
C ASP A 136 8.78 -0.23 3.29
N VAL A 137 9.60 0.28 2.37
CA VAL A 137 9.19 1.23 1.31
C VAL A 137 8.22 0.59 0.33
N HIS A 138 7.08 1.23 0.08
CA HIS A 138 6.02 0.68 -0.76
C HIS A 138 5.00 1.72 -1.28
N GLU A 139 4.53 1.57 -2.52
CA GLU A 139 3.47 2.42 -3.09
C GLU A 139 2.09 2.01 -2.58
N ASP A 140 1.31 2.90 -1.98
CA ASP A 140 -0.08 2.70 -1.64
C ASP A 140 -1.03 3.22 -2.73
N CYS A 141 -2.29 2.90 -2.53
CA CYS A 141 -3.46 2.99 -3.36
C CYS A 141 -3.66 4.21 -4.27
N GLU A 142 -3.00 5.33 -4.04
CA GLU A 142 -3.33 6.64 -4.62
C GLU A 142 -2.08 7.43 -5.03
N ARG A 143 -1.00 6.75 -5.44
CA ARG A 143 0.34 7.31 -5.74
C ARG A 143 1.18 7.65 -4.51
N ASP A 144 0.59 7.59 -3.33
CA ASP A 144 1.32 7.79 -2.08
C ASP A 144 2.33 6.67 -1.88
N ILE A 145 3.54 7.00 -1.43
CA ILE A 145 4.61 6.05 -1.17
C ILE A 145 4.86 6.04 0.32
N TRP A 146 4.59 4.91 0.95
CA TRP A 146 4.81 4.71 2.38
C TRP A 146 6.19 4.12 2.63
N PHE A 147 6.78 4.52 3.74
CA PHE A 147 7.99 3.93 4.29
C PHE A 147 7.97 4.06 5.81
N THR A 148 8.80 3.27 6.47
CA THR A 148 8.94 3.29 7.92
C THR A 148 10.34 3.75 8.28
N LEU A 149 10.48 4.53 9.34
CA LEU A 149 11.81 4.89 9.85
C LEU A 149 12.47 3.67 10.48
N VAL A 150 13.78 3.51 10.26
CA VAL A 150 14.54 2.46 10.94
C VAL A 150 14.67 2.77 12.43
N GLU A 151 14.87 4.04 12.77
CA GLU A 151 14.93 4.48 14.16
C GLU A 151 13.53 4.50 14.80
N ASN A 152 13.39 3.80 15.92
CA ASN A 152 12.22 3.94 16.80
C ASN A 152 12.34 5.22 17.64
N ILE A 153 11.27 6.01 17.71
CA ILE A 153 11.23 7.22 18.54
C ILE A 153 10.39 6.92 19.77
N ASN A 154 11.00 6.98 20.96
CA ASN A 154 10.36 6.69 22.25
C ASN A 154 9.64 5.33 22.28
N GLY A 155 10.30 4.30 21.74
CA GLY A 155 9.77 2.93 21.67
C GLY A 155 8.63 2.74 20.66
N LYS A 156 8.32 3.76 19.84
CA LYS A 156 7.28 3.70 18.81
C LYS A 156 7.89 3.69 17.41
N GLU A 157 7.32 2.85 16.56
CA GLU A 157 7.64 2.82 15.15
C GLU A 157 6.94 3.99 14.45
N ILE A 158 7.69 4.77 13.67
CA ILE A 158 7.17 5.91 12.92
C ILE A 158 7.12 5.55 11.45
N SER A 159 5.94 5.73 10.85
CA SER A 159 5.76 5.61 9.40
C SER A 159 5.62 6.98 8.78
N ALA A 160 6.06 7.10 7.54
CA ALA A 160 5.85 8.27 6.74
C ALA A 160 5.19 7.90 5.41
N HIS A 161 4.41 8.82 4.85
CA HIS A 161 4.00 8.75 3.47
C HIS A 161 4.51 9.96 2.71
N LEU A 162 5.10 9.69 1.55
CA LEU A 162 5.45 10.65 0.52
C LEU A 162 4.28 10.70 -0.46
N LYS A 163 3.68 11.87 -0.65
CA LYS A 163 2.61 12.10 -1.62
C LYS A 163 3.18 12.87 -2.81
N PRO A 164 3.40 12.22 -3.97
CA PRO A 164 3.82 12.90 -5.18
C PRO A 164 2.72 13.84 -5.68
N GLY A 165 3.06 15.11 -5.88
CA GLY A 165 2.13 16.13 -6.37
C GLY A 165 2.60 16.73 -7.69
N LYS A 166 1.68 17.44 -8.35
CA LYS A 166 2.01 18.13 -9.62
C LYS A 166 2.99 19.28 -9.41
N ASN A 167 2.88 19.98 -8.28
CA ASN A 167 3.65 21.19 -7.97
C ASN A 167 4.43 21.08 -6.65
N GLU A 168 4.00 20.19 -5.75
CA GLU A 168 4.61 20.00 -4.42
C GLU A 168 4.52 18.52 -4.05
N ASP A 169 5.65 17.92 -3.69
CA ASP A 169 5.69 16.61 -3.02
C ASP A 169 5.65 16.83 -1.51
N CYS A 170 4.86 16.05 -0.79
CA CYS A 170 4.74 16.19 0.66
C CYS A 170 5.15 14.92 1.39
N VAL A 171 5.94 15.04 2.46
CA VAL A 171 6.24 13.94 3.38
C VAL A 171 5.50 14.17 4.69
N PHE A 172 4.74 13.18 5.13
CA PHE A 172 3.93 13.21 6.34
C PHE A 172 4.31 12.08 7.29
N PHE A 173 4.49 12.37 8.58
CA PHE A 173 4.90 11.38 9.59
C PHE A 173 3.76 11.00 10.54
N TYR A 174 3.69 9.72 10.91
CA TYR A 174 2.62 9.10 11.70
C TYR A 174 3.18 8.15 12.76
N PRO A 175 2.54 8.04 13.93
CA PRO A 175 3.02 7.22 15.05
C PRO A 175 2.83 5.70 14.89
N THR A 176 2.32 5.21 13.75
CA THR A 176 2.22 3.78 13.37
C THR A 176 1.94 3.61 11.87
N THR A 177 2.29 2.44 11.32
CA THR A 177 1.98 2.05 9.93
C THR A 177 0.47 2.00 9.68
N GLY A 178 0.00 2.67 8.62
CA GLY A 178 -1.29 2.35 7.99
C GLY A 178 -2.52 3.10 8.51
N PHE A 179 -2.37 4.24 9.19
CA PHE A 179 -3.53 5.05 9.64
C PHE A 179 -3.44 6.52 9.22
N CYS A 180 -4.10 6.86 8.10
CA CYS A 180 -4.42 8.23 7.70
C CYS A 180 -5.50 8.91 8.57
N LYS A 181 -6.01 8.22 9.61
CA LYS A 181 -7.04 8.75 10.52
C LYS A 181 -6.49 9.75 11.55
N TYR A 182 -5.17 9.83 11.71
CA TYR A 182 -4.52 10.73 12.66
C TYR A 182 -3.97 11.96 11.96
N ARG A 183 -3.93 13.09 12.67
CA ARG A 183 -3.20 14.28 12.21
C ARG A 183 -1.71 13.92 12.10
N PRO A 184 -1.03 14.26 10.99
CA PRO A 184 0.40 14.01 10.85
C PRO A 184 1.16 14.73 11.96
N LEU A 185 2.18 14.06 12.51
CA LEU A 185 3.07 14.61 13.54
C LEU A 185 3.96 15.72 12.96
N TYR A 186 4.36 15.56 11.70
CA TYR A 186 5.19 16.49 10.98
C TYR A 186 4.85 16.43 9.49
N ARG A 187 4.95 17.57 8.81
CA ARG A 187 4.79 17.71 7.35
C ARG A 187 5.97 18.53 6.83
N ALA A 188 6.62 18.05 5.78
CA ALA A 188 7.52 18.82 4.94
C ALA A 188 7.07 18.77 3.49
N GLY A 189 7.29 19.86 2.74
CA GLY A 189 6.87 20.01 1.36
C GLY A 189 8.03 20.42 0.47
N LEU A 190 8.24 19.70 -0.64
CA LEU A 190 9.20 20.00 -1.68
C LEU A 190 8.48 20.59 -2.89
N LEU A 191 8.78 21.84 -3.23
CA LEU A 191 8.27 22.48 -4.45
C LEU A 191 9.06 22.01 -5.68
N ASN A 192 8.38 21.88 -6.82
CA ASN A 192 8.96 21.51 -8.12
C ASN A 192 9.80 20.20 -8.13
N PRO A 193 9.26 19.11 -7.58
CA PRO A 193 9.99 17.87 -7.33
C PRO A 193 10.58 17.21 -8.59
N LYS A 194 9.91 17.30 -9.74
CA LYS A 194 10.32 16.62 -10.99
C LYS A 194 11.64 17.13 -11.58
N ASN A 195 12.12 18.30 -11.15
CA ASN A 195 13.30 18.96 -11.71
C ASN A 195 14.44 19.14 -10.68
N ASP A 196 14.30 18.62 -9.45
CA ASP A 196 15.33 18.78 -8.42
C ASP A 196 16.43 17.72 -8.59
N PRO A 197 17.68 18.09 -8.96
CA PRO A 197 18.78 17.14 -9.06
C PRO A 197 19.24 16.59 -7.69
N HIS A 198 18.83 17.24 -6.59
CA HIS A 198 19.14 16.87 -5.22
C HIS A 198 17.91 16.35 -4.46
N TYR A 199 16.92 15.84 -5.19
CA TYR A 199 15.66 15.37 -4.61
C TYR A 199 15.88 14.40 -3.43
N THR A 200 16.78 13.43 -3.60
CA THR A 200 17.07 12.42 -2.57
C THR A 200 17.62 13.06 -1.29
N GLU A 201 18.60 13.96 -1.42
CA GLU A 201 19.20 14.70 -0.32
C GLU A 201 18.16 15.59 0.38
N THR A 202 17.27 16.22 -0.38
CA THR A 202 16.19 17.05 0.17
C THR A 202 15.21 16.20 0.99
N ILE A 203 14.78 15.04 0.49
CA ILE A 203 13.93 14.11 1.24
C ILE A 203 14.65 13.58 2.49
N GLU A 204 15.93 13.27 2.40
CA GLU A 204 16.76 12.88 3.55
C GLU A 204 16.74 13.97 4.64
N GLN A 205 16.96 15.24 4.27
CA GLN A 205 16.89 16.36 5.21
C GLN A 205 15.51 16.48 5.86
N TYR A 206 14.42 16.32 5.11
CA TYR A 206 13.07 16.35 5.66
C TYR A 206 12.81 15.21 6.64
N ILE A 207 13.35 14.02 6.38
CA ILE A 207 13.28 12.89 7.31
C ILE A 207 14.03 13.21 8.60
N LEU A 208 15.26 13.71 8.50
CA LEU A 208 16.07 14.06 9.67
C LEU A 208 15.43 15.18 10.51
N GLN A 209 14.87 16.20 9.85
CA GLN A 209 14.12 17.27 10.51
C GLN A 209 12.84 16.75 11.19
N GLY A 210 12.11 15.86 10.51
CA GLY A 210 10.93 15.20 11.08
C GLY A 210 11.25 14.38 12.32
N ILE A 211 12.34 13.60 12.29
CA ILE A 211 12.82 12.84 13.45
C ILE A 211 13.12 13.77 14.62
N LYS A 212 13.88 14.84 14.38
CA LYS A 212 14.22 15.83 15.42
C LYS A 212 12.96 16.45 16.02
N TYR A 213 12.05 16.93 15.18
CA TYR A 213 10.80 17.56 15.62
C TYR A 213 9.95 16.59 16.46
N ILE A 214 9.77 15.35 15.99
CA ILE A 214 8.98 14.34 16.71
C ILE A 214 9.64 14.03 18.06
N LYS A 215 10.96 13.84 18.13
CA LYS A 215 11.67 13.64 19.41
C LYS A 215 11.38 14.78 20.39
N GLU A 216 11.48 16.03 19.93
CA GLU A 216 11.22 17.22 20.76
C GLU A 216 9.77 17.31 21.27
N GLN A 217 8.78 16.91 20.46
CA GLN A 217 7.36 16.94 20.86
C GLN A 217 6.99 15.83 21.85
N PHE A 218 7.67 14.68 21.83
CA PHE A 218 7.38 13.53 22.71
C PHE A 218 8.26 13.48 23.98
N ILE A 219 9.04 14.54 24.27
CA ILE A 219 9.83 14.71 25.51
C ILE A 219 9.04 15.46 26.61
N LYS A 220 7.83 15.94 26.33
CA LYS A 220 6.92 16.53 27.33
C LYS A 220 5.95 15.49 27.90
#